data_AF-A0A959CDK2-F1
#
_entry.id   AF-A0A959CDK2-F1
#
_cell.length_a   1.000
_cell.length_b   1.000
_cell.length_c   1.000
_cell.angle_alpha   90.00
_cell.angle_beta   90.00
_cell.angle_gamma   90.00
#
_symmetry.space_group_name_H-M   'P 1'
#
loop_
_entity.id
_entity.type
_entity.pdbx_description
1 polymer ?
#
loop_
_entity_poly.entity_id
_entity_poly.type
_entity_poly.pdbx_seq_one_letter_code
_entity_poly.pdbx_strand_id
1 'polypeptide(L)'
;MLSESSTGAFARRVYVMVLEEPAFPGNREFLSKVLSAVQLDLAKDTLFAEIPVNVSASFVTELKSKQPEQVLVFGLLPADLGLAIEAPVYQPVVFYGVQWLFADPLSALEYDKQKKSLLWSALKQMFM
;
A
#
# COMPACT_ATOMS: atom_id res chain seq x y z
N MET A 1 -2.17 -15.52 -18.12
CA MET A 1 -1.09 -14.66 -17.61
C MET A 1 -1.67 -13.27 -17.47
N LEU A 2 -2.16 -12.89 -16.30
CA LEU A 2 -2.49 -11.49 -16.03
C LEU A 2 -1.21 -10.83 -15.57
N SER A 3 -0.81 -9.78 -16.27
CA SER A 3 0.39 -8.99 -16.01
C SER A 3 0.30 -8.36 -14.63
N GLU A 4 1.06 -8.87 -13.67
CA GLU A 4 1.43 -8.18 -12.44
C GLU A 4 2.31 -6.97 -12.82
N SER A 5 1.70 -5.92 -13.37
CA SER A 5 2.41 -4.70 -13.77
C SER A 5 2.64 -3.85 -12.53
N SER A 6 3.49 -4.33 -11.64
CA SER A 6 4.06 -3.48 -10.61
C SER A 6 5.07 -2.51 -11.27
N THR A 7 5.05 -1.23 -10.88
CA THR A 7 5.89 -0.19 -11.50
C THR A 7 6.56 0.68 -10.44
N GLY A 8 7.72 1.23 -10.77
CA GLY A 8 8.50 2.08 -9.87
C GLY A 8 9.90 1.53 -9.64
N ALA A 9 10.81 2.40 -9.19
CA ALA A 9 12.22 2.07 -9.04
C ALA A 9 12.55 1.41 -7.69
N PHE A 10 11.61 1.41 -6.72
CA PHE A 10 11.75 0.70 -5.45
C PHE A 10 13.00 1.08 -4.64
N ALA A 11 13.49 2.32 -4.78
CA ALA A 11 14.78 2.74 -4.21
C ALA A 11 14.81 2.71 -2.67
N ARG A 12 13.65 2.80 -2.01
CA ARG A 12 13.53 2.72 -0.54
C ARG A 12 12.85 1.44 -0.05
N ARG A 13 12.72 0.43 -0.91
CA ARG A 13 12.14 -0.89 -0.59
C ARG A 13 10.72 -0.84 -0.01
N VAL A 14 9.94 0.17 -0.42
CA VAL A 14 8.53 0.32 -0.06
C VAL A 14 7.67 -0.31 -1.14
N TYR A 15 6.82 -1.27 -0.80
CA TYR A 15 5.82 -1.82 -1.72
C TYR A 15 4.44 -1.26 -1.40
N VAL A 16 3.76 -0.71 -2.40
CA VAL A 16 2.43 -0.14 -2.26
C VAL A 16 1.44 -0.93 -3.11
N MET A 17 0.44 -1.51 -2.46
CA MET A 17 -0.65 -2.25 -3.08
C MET A 17 -1.95 -1.51 -2.87
N VAL A 18 -2.69 -1.30 -3.96
CA VAL A 18 -3.95 -0.56 -3.96
C VAL A 18 -5.01 -1.40 -4.65
N LEU A 19 -6.17 -1.59 -4.01
CA LEU A 19 -7.34 -2.15 -4.69
C LEU A 19 -7.72 -1.25 -5.89
N GLU A 20 -7.91 -1.83 -7.06
CA GLU A 20 -8.36 -1.12 -8.24
C GLU A 20 -9.78 -0.56 -8.02
N GLU A 21 -9.94 0.74 -8.25
CA GLU A 21 -11.21 1.44 -8.11
C GLU A 21 -11.57 2.09 -9.47
N PRO A 22 -12.27 1.39 -10.38
CA PRO A 22 -12.53 1.90 -11.74
C PRO A 22 -13.31 3.22 -11.77
N ALA A 23 -14.13 3.48 -10.75
CA ALA A 23 -14.88 4.72 -10.59
C ALA A 23 -14.02 5.88 -10.03
N PHE A 24 -12.75 5.62 -9.70
CA PHE A 24 -11.86 6.56 -9.04
C PHE A 24 -10.47 6.58 -9.73
N PRO A 25 -10.32 7.28 -10.86
CA PRO A 25 -9.08 7.29 -11.64
C PRO A 25 -7.92 8.07 -10.98
N GLY A 26 -8.20 8.84 -9.91
CA GLY A 26 -7.24 9.72 -9.22
C GLY A 26 -6.29 9.04 -8.23
N ASN A 27 -6.25 7.70 -8.18
CA ASN A 27 -5.50 6.91 -7.20
C ASN A 27 -4.03 7.33 -7.06
N ARG A 28 -3.32 7.46 -8.18
CA ARG A 28 -1.87 7.74 -8.17
C ARG A 28 -1.53 9.16 -7.73
N GLU A 29 -2.31 10.15 -8.15
CA GLU A 29 -2.08 11.55 -7.77
C GLU A 29 -2.36 11.78 -6.29
N PHE A 30 -3.45 11.22 -5.78
CA PHE A 30 -3.77 11.27 -4.36
C PHE A 30 -2.68 10.58 -3.53
N LEU A 31 -2.30 9.35 -3.91
CA LEU A 31 -1.26 8.60 -3.22
C LEU A 31 0.10 9.31 -3.25
N SER A 32 0.47 9.92 -4.39
CA SER A 32 1.70 10.71 -4.49
C SER A 32 1.72 11.86 -3.49
N LYS A 33 0.60 12.56 -3.28
CA LYS A 33 0.50 13.63 -2.27
C LYS A 33 0.64 13.10 -0.84
N VAL A 34 0.01 11.95 -0.56
CA VAL A 34 0.08 11.28 0.75
C VAL A 34 1.52 10.86 1.07
N LEU A 35 2.19 10.19 0.13
CA LEU A 35 3.56 9.71 0.31
C LEU A 35 4.59 10.84 0.38
N SER A 36 4.38 11.92 -0.40
CA SER A 36 5.27 13.09 -0.36
C SER A 36 5.32 13.74 1.03
N ALA A 37 4.24 13.64 1.82
CA ALA A 37 4.22 14.16 3.18
C ALA A 37 5.23 13.45 4.11
N VAL A 38 5.55 12.17 3.85
CA VAL A 38 6.61 11.41 4.52
C VAL A 38 7.90 11.29 3.68
N GLN A 39 8.10 12.22 2.75
CA GLN A 39 9.30 12.28 1.90
C GLN A 39 9.51 11.02 1.05
N LEU A 40 8.42 10.41 0.58
CA LEU A 40 8.44 9.29 -0.37
C LEU A 40 7.92 9.74 -1.73
N ASP A 41 8.67 9.44 -2.78
CA ASP A 41 8.28 9.58 -4.18
C ASP A 41 7.68 8.26 -4.68
N LEU A 42 6.43 8.30 -5.15
CA LEU A 42 5.71 7.10 -5.60
C LEU A 42 6.47 6.35 -6.71
N ALA A 43 7.08 7.06 -7.67
CA ALA A 43 7.75 6.42 -8.80
C ALA A 43 9.18 5.99 -8.48
N LYS A 44 9.91 6.75 -7.65
CA LYS A 44 11.33 6.48 -7.37
C LYS A 44 11.51 5.55 -6.18
N ASP A 45 10.78 5.78 -5.10
CA ASP A 45 11.04 5.11 -3.82
C ASP A 45 10.25 3.83 -3.66
N THR A 46 9.12 3.72 -4.37
CA THR A 46 8.18 2.61 -4.20
C THR A 46 8.17 1.67 -5.39
N LEU A 47 7.69 0.46 -5.14
CA LEU A 47 7.08 -0.42 -6.12
C LEU A 47 5.57 -0.26 -5.93
N PHE A 48 4.83 -0.02 -7.00
CA PHE A 48 3.40 0.25 -6.95
C PHE A 48 2.64 -0.79 -7.76
N ALA A 49 1.60 -1.39 -7.17
CA ALA A 49 0.71 -2.33 -7.85
C ALA A 49 -0.76 -1.97 -7.59
N GLU A 50 -1.54 -1.93 -8.67
CA GLU A 50 -3.00 -1.90 -8.62
C GLU A 50 -3.52 -3.33 -8.72
N ILE A 51 -4.43 -3.70 -7.81
CA ILE A 51 -4.94 -5.06 -7.64
C ILE A 51 -6.39 -5.11 -8.09
N PRO A 52 -6.72 -5.79 -9.20
CA PRO A 52 -8.09 -5.88 -9.69
C PRO A 52 -9.03 -6.56 -8.69
N VAL A 53 -10.28 -6.10 -8.67
CA VAL A 53 -11.35 -6.73 -7.88
C VAL A 53 -11.52 -8.19 -8.33
N ASN A 54 -11.61 -9.12 -7.37
CA ASN A 54 -11.77 -10.57 -7.59
C ASN A 54 -10.58 -11.31 -8.22
N VAL A 55 -9.39 -10.70 -8.26
CA VAL A 55 -8.16 -11.42 -8.63
C VAL A 55 -7.38 -11.73 -7.37
N SER A 56 -7.07 -13.01 -7.15
CA SER A 56 -6.06 -13.41 -6.17
C SER A 56 -4.70 -12.93 -6.69
N ALA A 57 -4.28 -11.73 -6.30
CA ALA A 57 -2.98 -11.21 -6.68
C ALA A 57 -1.87 -12.08 -6.08
N SER A 58 -0.84 -12.40 -6.86
CA SER A 58 0.29 -13.21 -6.42
C SER A 58 1.45 -12.32 -5.97
N PHE A 59 1.18 -11.40 -5.05
CA PHE A 59 2.18 -10.49 -4.44
C PHE A 59 3.33 -11.22 -3.70
N VAL A 60 3.18 -12.54 -3.50
CA VAL A 60 4.21 -13.43 -2.95
C VAL A 60 5.50 -13.40 -3.78
N THR A 61 5.39 -13.22 -5.11
CA THR A 61 6.56 -13.15 -5.99
C THR A 61 7.39 -11.92 -5.69
N GLU A 62 6.76 -10.75 -5.56
CA GLU A 62 7.38 -9.47 -5.23
C GLU A 62 7.95 -9.51 -3.82
N LEU A 63 7.20 -10.03 -2.84
CA LEU A 63 7.71 -10.18 -1.47
C LEU A 63 8.99 -11.01 -1.42
N LYS A 64 9.06 -12.13 -2.15
CA LYS A 64 10.23 -13.01 -2.15
C LYS A 64 11.41 -12.45 -2.95
N SER A 65 11.13 -11.88 -4.12
CA SER A 65 12.17 -11.46 -5.06
C SER A 65 12.73 -10.06 -4.76
N LYS A 66 11.87 -9.13 -4.33
CA LYS A 66 12.25 -7.74 -4.06
C LYS A 66 12.52 -7.50 -2.58
N GLN A 67 11.92 -8.30 -1.69
CA GLN A 67 12.09 -8.22 -0.23
C GLN A 67 11.85 -6.79 0.28
N PRO A 68 10.62 -6.27 0.21
CA PRO A 68 10.31 -4.96 0.78
C PRO A 68 10.55 -4.95 2.29
N GLU A 69 10.97 -3.79 2.80
CA GLU A 69 11.05 -3.54 4.24
C GLU A 69 9.71 -3.04 4.77
N GLN A 70 8.98 -2.28 3.94
CA GLN A 70 7.65 -1.76 4.26
C GLN A 70 6.64 -2.11 3.16
N VAL A 71 5.42 -2.44 3.58
CA VAL A 71 4.29 -2.71 2.70
C VAL A 71 3.10 -1.85 3.12
N LEU A 72 2.59 -1.04 2.20
CA LEU A 72 1.40 -0.24 2.38
C LEU A 72 0.26 -0.83 1.55
N VAL A 73 -0.88 -1.08 2.19
CA VAL A 73 -2.02 -1.74 1.57
C VAL A 73 -3.26 -0.87 1.70
N PHE A 74 -3.89 -0.56 0.58
CA PHE A 74 -5.08 0.30 0.53
C PHE A 74 -6.27 -0.47 -0.04
N GLY A 75 -7.34 -0.59 0.75
CA GLY A 75 -8.60 -1.20 0.32
C GLY A 75 -8.61 -2.73 0.28
N LEU A 76 -7.54 -3.39 0.74
CA LEU A 76 -7.46 -4.84 0.88
C LEU A 76 -7.27 -5.21 2.34
N LEU A 77 -7.80 -6.36 2.75
CA LEU A 77 -7.58 -6.95 4.06
C LEU A 77 -6.42 -7.96 4.02
N PRO A 78 -5.81 -8.28 5.17
CA PRO A 78 -4.78 -9.33 5.24
C PRO A 78 -5.27 -10.66 4.65
N ALA A 79 -6.54 -11.01 4.84
CA ALA A 79 -7.13 -12.25 4.32
C ALA A 79 -7.24 -12.26 2.78
N ASP A 80 -7.45 -11.10 2.14
CA ASP A 80 -7.46 -10.98 0.67
C ASP A 80 -6.07 -11.26 0.07
N LEU A 81 -5.04 -11.02 0.89
CA LEU A 81 -3.66 -11.36 0.60
C LEU A 81 -3.30 -12.79 1.08
N GLY A 82 -4.23 -13.57 1.63
CA GLY A 82 -3.92 -14.89 2.18
C GLY A 82 -2.99 -14.85 3.41
N LEU A 83 -2.92 -13.71 4.11
CA LEU A 83 -2.16 -13.54 5.34
C LEU A 83 -3.05 -13.88 6.54
N ALA A 84 -2.60 -14.81 7.37
CA ALA A 84 -3.26 -15.16 8.63
C ALA A 84 -2.68 -14.34 9.80
N ILE A 85 -2.90 -13.02 9.76
CA ILE A 85 -2.44 -12.08 10.80
C ILE A 85 -3.56 -11.14 11.25
N GLU A 86 -3.47 -10.70 12.50
CA GLU A 86 -4.25 -9.57 12.99
C GLU A 86 -3.49 -8.27 12.67
N ALA A 87 -4.03 -7.49 11.74
CA ALA A 87 -3.46 -6.19 11.36
C ALA A 87 -4.54 -5.11 11.44
N PRO A 88 -4.60 -4.33 12.54
CA PRO A 88 -5.56 -3.25 12.66
C PRO A 88 -5.31 -2.15 11.61
N VAL A 89 -6.38 -1.59 11.07
CA VAL A 89 -6.30 -0.50 10.09
C VAL A 89 -5.63 0.71 10.74
N TYR A 90 -4.72 1.36 10.01
CA TYR A 90 -3.92 2.51 10.47
C TYR A 90 -2.95 2.22 11.63
N GLN A 91 -2.64 0.96 11.88
CA GLN A 91 -1.62 0.58 12.86
C GLN A 91 -0.53 -0.23 12.15
N PRO A 92 0.72 0.27 12.11
CA PRO A 92 1.82 -0.50 11.58
C PRO A 92 2.03 -1.78 12.39
N VAL A 93 2.14 -2.92 11.72
CA VAL A 93 2.44 -4.21 12.34
C VAL A 93 3.66 -4.84 11.68
N VAL A 94 4.49 -5.54 12.44
CA VAL A 94 5.64 -6.26 11.88
C VAL A 94 5.28 -7.73 11.74
N PHE A 95 5.42 -8.26 10.53
CA PHE A 95 5.18 -9.66 10.22
C PHE A 95 6.27 -10.18 9.29
N TYR A 96 6.94 -11.27 9.69
CA TYR A 96 8.10 -11.84 9.00
C TYR A 96 9.20 -10.81 8.66
N GLY A 97 9.48 -9.87 9.56
CA GLY A 97 10.52 -8.85 9.36
C GLY A 97 10.16 -7.74 8.36
N VAL A 98 8.90 -7.71 7.90
CA VAL A 98 8.35 -6.66 7.04
C VAL A 98 7.35 -5.84 7.86
N GLN A 99 7.39 -4.52 7.72
CA GLN A 99 6.43 -3.63 8.37
C GLN A 99 5.23 -3.40 7.44
N TRP A 100 4.04 -3.77 7.89
CA TRP A 100 2.80 -3.67 7.14
C TRP A 100 1.92 -2.56 7.68
N LEU A 101 1.26 -1.84 6.78
CA LEU A 101 0.20 -0.92 7.11
C LEU A 101 -1.00 -1.17 6.21
N PHE A 102 -2.14 -1.46 6.84
CA PHE A 102 -3.41 -1.59 6.16
C PHE A 102 -4.23 -0.32 6.36
N ALA A 103 -4.85 0.16 5.28
CA ALA A 103 -5.65 1.37 5.25
C ALA A 103 -6.92 1.15 4.42
N ASP A 104 -7.92 2.01 4.65
CA ASP A 104 -9.10 2.12 3.80
C ASP A 104 -8.74 2.33 2.32
N PRO A 105 -9.66 2.04 1.38
CA PRO A 105 -9.48 2.33 -0.04
C PRO A 105 -9.24 3.83 -0.28
N LEU A 106 -8.57 4.16 -1.39
CA LEU A 106 -8.14 5.53 -1.67
C LEU A 106 -9.33 6.47 -1.87
N SER A 107 -10.43 5.98 -2.48
CA SER A 107 -11.67 6.76 -2.61
C SER A 107 -12.24 7.17 -1.25
N ALA A 108 -12.25 6.29 -0.26
CA ALA A 108 -12.73 6.59 1.09
C ALA A 108 -11.78 7.56 1.83
N LEU A 109 -10.48 7.45 1.58
CA LEU A 109 -9.48 8.35 2.14
C LEU A 109 -9.61 9.76 1.57
N GLU A 110 -9.87 9.94 0.28
CA GLU A 110 -9.85 11.26 -0.36
C GLU A 110 -10.85 12.25 0.26
N TYR A 111 -12.03 11.78 0.68
CA TYR A 111 -13.10 12.64 1.19
C TYR A 111 -13.22 12.67 2.72
N ASP A 112 -12.48 11.82 3.44
CA ASP A 112 -12.56 11.72 4.90
C ASP A 112 -11.31 12.28 5.59
N LYS A 113 -11.47 13.43 6.25
CA LYS A 113 -10.39 14.12 6.98
C LYS A 113 -9.89 13.29 8.17
N GLN A 114 -10.76 12.57 8.87
CA GLN A 114 -10.38 11.76 10.01
C GLN A 114 -9.51 10.59 9.57
N LYS A 115 -9.92 9.89 8.51
CA LYS A 115 -9.14 8.78 7.93
C LYS A 115 -7.78 9.23 7.39
N LYS A 116 -7.70 10.37 6.71
CA LYS A 116 -6.40 10.96 6.33
C LYS A 116 -5.50 11.24 7.53
N SER A 117 -6.06 11.72 8.64
CA SER A 117 -5.29 11.99 9.85
C SER A 117 -4.76 10.72 10.52
N LEU A 118 -5.55 9.64 10.49
CA LEU A 118 -5.12 8.33 11.00
C LEU A 118 -3.99 7.77 10.13
N LEU A 119 -4.16 7.78 8.81
CA LEU A 119 -3.14 7.37 7.86
C LEU A 119 -1.84 8.17 8.04
N TRP A 120 -1.93 9.49 8.13
CA TRP A 120 -0.77 10.35 8.37
C TRP A 120 -0.04 9.98 9.65
N SER A 121 -0.77 9.71 10.73
CA SER A 121 -0.17 9.32 12.01
C SER A 121 0.57 7.99 11.89
N ALA A 122 0.02 7.02 11.18
CA ALA A 122 0.64 5.73 10.91
C ALA A 122 1.90 5.86 10.03
N LEU A 123 1.82 6.64 8.95
CA LEU A 123 2.97 6.86 8.05
C LEU A 123 4.13 7.54 8.78
N LYS A 124 3.85 8.51 9.66
CA LYS A 124 4.90 9.09 10.52
C LYS A 124 5.59 8.04 11.37
N GLN A 125 4.84 7.14 12.02
CA GLN A 125 5.44 6.08 12.84
C GLN A 125 6.34 5.12 12.04
N MET A 126 6.09 4.97 10.73
CA MET A 126 6.89 4.09 9.87
C MET A 126 8.15 4.78 9.31
N PHE A 127 8.10 6.08 9.05
CA PHE A 127 9.09 6.78 8.22
C PHE A 127 9.76 8.00 8.86
N MET A 128 9.35 8.41 10.06
CA MET A 128 9.90 9.57 10.81
C MET A 128 10.28 9.20 12.24
#